data_AF-A0A7S4SWN6-F1
#
_entry.id   AF-A0A7S4SWN6-F1
#
_cell.length_a   1.000
_cell.length_b   1.000
_cell.length_c   1.000
_cell.angle_alpha   90.00
_cell.angle_beta   90.00
_cell.angle_gamma   90.00
#
_symmetry.space_group_name_H-M   'P 1'
#
loop_
_entity.id
_entity.type
_entity.pdbx_description
1 polymer ?
#
loop_
_entity_poly.entity_id
_entity_poly.type
_entity_poly.pdbx_seq_one_letter_code
_entity_poly.pdbx_strand_id
1 'polypeptide(L)'
;IQTVWYSKSKVSTMETTNLLNVASVAGKATVGATAINEAAIKVQKARSEGPLSYRILSFLGGLAMIVSNGIAILDRFFSFNVAGALIAIYGVCFGVIITIIEGGWACPTRLQNGIRHYAKFLEFTWGRGMLYFFVGSLQASNWNILDWAVGGFMMFVGFTAVSVGAITAIKMRRLRLSISTEEELKKQWQMADVDGNGTLDIKELSIFASNAGLNMTRNEIAAAFDAMDRNFDEKVQFEEFYLW
;
A
#
# COMPACT_ATOMS: atom_id res chain seq x y z
N ILE A 1 -8.47 -66.24 -57.19
CA ILE A 1 -9.04 -64.88 -57.17
C ILE A 1 -9.00 -64.39 -55.72
N GLN A 2 -8.30 -63.27 -55.48
CA GLN A 2 -8.31 -62.33 -54.34
C GLN A 2 -8.13 -62.87 -52.91
N THR A 3 -6.95 -62.70 -52.27
CA THR A 3 -6.49 -61.54 -51.47
C THR A 3 -7.43 -61.09 -50.35
N VAL A 4 -7.06 -61.37 -49.10
CA VAL A 4 -7.49 -60.57 -47.93
C VAL A 4 -6.29 -60.35 -47.01
N TRP A 5 -5.55 -59.28 -47.30
CA TRP A 5 -4.73 -58.57 -46.32
C TRP A 5 -5.59 -57.44 -45.77
N TYR A 6 -6.09 -57.55 -44.53
CA TYR A 6 -6.49 -56.36 -43.77
C TYR A 6 -6.64 -56.71 -42.29
N SER A 7 -6.36 -55.75 -41.41
CA SER A 7 -6.58 -55.79 -39.96
C SER A 7 -5.39 -56.22 -39.08
N LYS A 8 -4.25 -55.53 -39.18
CA LYS A 8 -3.34 -55.38 -38.03
C LYS A 8 -2.83 -53.95 -37.78
N SER A 9 -3.06 -53.01 -38.69
CA SER A 9 -2.52 -51.63 -38.59
C SER A 9 -3.42 -50.62 -37.86
N LYS A 10 -4.70 -50.93 -37.64
CA LYS A 10 -5.67 -49.97 -37.08
C LYS A 10 -5.73 -49.96 -35.55
N VAL A 11 -5.33 -51.05 -34.89
CA VAL A 11 -5.40 -51.18 -33.43
C VAL A 11 -4.21 -50.49 -32.75
N SER A 12 -2.98 -50.64 -33.29
CA SER A 12 -1.79 -50.01 -32.69
C SER A 12 -1.76 -48.49 -32.85
N THR A 13 -2.36 -47.96 -33.93
CA THR A 13 -2.43 -46.52 -34.18
C THR A 13 -3.43 -45.82 -33.25
N MET A 14 -4.55 -46.46 -32.93
CA MET A 14 -5.53 -45.92 -31.96
C MET A 14 -5.00 -45.87 -30.52
N GLU A 15 -4.33 -46.93 -30.05
CA GLU A 15 -3.72 -46.94 -28.70
C GLU A 15 -2.59 -45.91 -28.57
N THR A 16 -1.72 -45.79 -29.59
CA THR A 16 -0.63 -44.81 -29.58
C THR A 16 -1.14 -43.37 -29.65
N THR A 17 -2.20 -43.06 -30.41
CA THR A 17 -2.82 -41.72 -30.41
C THR A 17 -3.48 -41.37 -29.07
N ASN A 18 -4.09 -42.34 -28.38
CA ASN A 18 -4.67 -42.10 -27.05
C ASN A 18 -3.59 -41.88 -26.00
N LEU A 19 -2.51 -42.65 -26.01
CA LEU A 19 -1.38 -42.47 -25.10
C LEU A 19 -0.66 -41.13 -25.32
N LEU A 20 -0.49 -40.70 -26.58
CA LEU A 20 0.07 -39.38 -26.91
C LEU A 20 -0.85 -38.23 -26.47
N ASN A 21 -2.17 -38.37 -26.63
CA ASN A 21 -3.13 -37.37 -26.16
C ASN A 21 -3.13 -37.27 -24.62
N VAL A 22 -3.15 -38.40 -23.91
CA VAL A 22 -3.10 -38.44 -22.44
C VAL A 22 -1.79 -37.86 -21.91
N ALA A 23 -0.65 -38.19 -22.54
CA ALA A 23 0.64 -37.60 -22.19
C ALA A 23 0.71 -36.10 -22.48
N SER A 24 0.10 -35.62 -23.57
CA SER A 24 0.04 -34.18 -23.88
C SER A 24 -0.88 -33.40 -22.93
N VAL A 25 -1.99 -34.00 -22.52
CA VAL A 25 -2.95 -33.42 -21.57
C VAL A 25 -2.34 -33.42 -20.15
N ALA A 26 -1.67 -34.51 -19.76
CA ALA A 26 -0.90 -34.57 -18.52
C ALA A 26 0.26 -33.57 -18.51
N GLY A 27 1.01 -33.44 -19.61
CA GLY A 27 2.08 -32.45 -19.76
C GLY A 27 1.57 -31.01 -19.68
N LYS A 28 0.45 -30.70 -20.34
CA LYS A 28 -0.20 -29.37 -20.26
C LYS A 28 -0.77 -29.08 -18.87
N ALA A 29 -1.35 -30.06 -18.19
CA ALA A 29 -1.84 -29.94 -16.83
C ALA A 29 -0.67 -29.76 -15.83
N THR A 30 0.47 -30.44 -16.06
CA THR A 30 1.67 -30.33 -15.22
C THR A 30 2.34 -28.97 -15.40
N VAL A 31 2.50 -28.49 -16.64
CA VAL A 31 3.04 -27.15 -16.96
C VAL A 31 2.11 -26.04 -16.45
N GLY A 32 0.78 -26.23 -16.55
CA GLY A 32 -0.22 -25.35 -15.97
C GLY A 32 -0.13 -25.32 -14.44
N ALA A 33 0.00 -26.48 -13.78
CA ALA A 33 0.14 -26.58 -12.33
C ALA A 33 1.47 -25.99 -11.82
N THR A 34 2.58 -26.14 -12.55
CA THR A 34 3.85 -25.48 -12.20
C THR A 34 3.80 -23.98 -12.44
N ALA A 35 3.17 -23.51 -13.52
CA ALA A 35 2.98 -22.07 -13.76
C ALA A 35 2.02 -21.43 -12.74
N ILE A 36 0.96 -22.12 -12.34
CA ILE A 36 0.04 -21.68 -11.27
C ILE A 36 0.75 -21.70 -9.92
N ASN A 37 1.57 -22.70 -9.62
CA ASN A 37 2.36 -22.74 -8.39
C ASN A 37 3.45 -21.66 -8.37
N GLU A 38 4.13 -21.38 -9.48
CA GLU A 38 5.09 -20.27 -9.58
C GLU A 38 4.41 -18.91 -9.49
N ALA A 39 3.24 -18.74 -10.13
CA ALA A 39 2.43 -17.53 -10.00
C ALA A 39 1.89 -17.37 -8.58
N ALA A 40 1.44 -18.46 -7.94
CA ALA A 40 0.98 -18.46 -6.55
C ALA A 40 2.13 -18.18 -5.58
N ILE A 41 3.33 -18.70 -5.82
CA ILE A 41 4.54 -18.40 -5.04
C ILE A 41 5.00 -16.96 -5.27
N LYS A 42 4.94 -16.42 -6.49
CA LYS A 42 5.22 -14.99 -6.78
C LYS A 42 4.18 -14.07 -6.17
N VAL A 43 2.90 -14.45 -6.18
CA VAL A 43 1.81 -13.72 -5.52
C VAL A 43 1.92 -13.83 -4.00
N GLN A 44 2.34 -14.98 -3.47
CA GLN A 44 2.57 -15.19 -2.03
C GLN A 44 3.83 -14.47 -1.56
N LYS A 45 4.87 -14.40 -2.39
CA LYS A 45 6.09 -13.62 -2.17
C LYS A 45 5.82 -12.12 -2.25
N ALA A 46 5.02 -11.68 -3.23
CA ALA A 46 4.48 -10.31 -3.31
C ALA A 46 3.53 -9.98 -2.14
N ARG A 47 2.82 -10.97 -1.58
CA ARG A 47 1.95 -10.82 -0.40
C ARG A 47 2.74 -10.81 0.91
N SER A 48 3.92 -11.43 0.97
CA SER A 48 4.85 -11.32 2.12
C SER A 48 5.71 -10.06 2.08
N GLU A 49 5.91 -9.48 0.88
CA GLU A 49 6.69 -8.25 0.65
C GLU A 49 5.82 -6.98 0.52
N GLY A 50 4.51 -7.10 0.32
CA GLY A 50 3.58 -5.96 0.31
C GLY A 50 3.17 -5.58 1.74
N PRO A 51 3.43 -4.35 2.20
CA PRO A 51 3.08 -3.97 3.55
C PRO A 51 1.55 -3.86 3.65
N LEU A 52 0.95 -4.60 4.58
CA LEU A 52 -0.29 -4.18 5.22
C LEU A 52 0.01 -2.91 6.05
N SER A 53 0.35 -1.84 5.34
CA SER A 53 0.61 -0.54 5.89
C SER A 53 -0.72 0.05 6.34
N TYR A 54 -0.70 0.89 7.39
CA TYR A 54 -1.86 1.71 7.75
C TYR A 54 -2.41 2.49 6.54
N ARG A 55 -1.60 2.69 5.48
CA ARG A 55 -2.00 3.23 4.19
C ARG A 55 -3.11 2.45 3.47
N ILE A 56 -3.08 1.13 3.54
CA ILE A 56 -4.13 0.30 2.93
C ILE A 56 -5.42 0.42 3.76
N LEU A 57 -5.29 0.51 5.09
CA LEU A 57 -6.42 0.69 5.99
C LEU A 57 -7.07 2.06 5.79
N SER A 58 -6.28 3.15 5.70
CA SER A 58 -6.77 4.50 5.39
C SER A 58 -7.37 4.59 3.98
N PHE A 59 -6.79 3.92 2.99
CA PHE A 59 -7.35 3.85 1.64
C PHE A 59 -8.73 3.17 1.64
N LEU A 60 -8.84 2.00 2.28
CA LEU A 60 -10.13 1.29 2.41
C LEU A 60 -11.14 2.10 3.22
N GLY A 61 -10.70 2.79 4.27
CA GLY A 61 -11.52 3.71 5.05
C GLY A 61 -12.02 4.89 4.23
N GLY A 62 -11.18 5.48 3.38
CA GLY A 62 -11.55 6.52 2.42
C GLY A 62 -12.60 6.05 1.43
N LEU A 63 -12.43 4.85 0.86
CA LEU A 63 -13.41 4.26 -0.06
C LEU A 63 -14.75 3.98 0.65
N ALA A 64 -14.71 3.39 1.85
CA ALA A 64 -15.90 3.15 2.65
C ALA A 64 -16.64 4.45 2.98
N MET A 65 -15.89 5.51 3.28
CA MET A 65 -16.41 6.86 3.55
C MET A 65 -17.08 7.50 2.34
N ILE A 66 -16.54 7.31 1.13
CA ILE A 66 -17.19 7.76 -0.11
C ILE A 66 -18.54 7.05 -0.28
N VAL A 67 -18.56 5.73 -0.12
CA VAL A 67 -19.77 4.93 -0.31
C VAL A 67 -20.82 5.25 0.74
N SER A 68 -20.44 5.28 2.03
CA SER A 68 -21.35 5.56 3.14
C SER A 68 -21.98 6.94 3.02
N ASN A 69 -21.17 7.97 2.76
CA ASN A 69 -21.68 9.33 2.64
C ASN A 69 -22.45 9.54 1.34
N GLY A 70 -22.08 8.87 0.24
CA GLY A 70 -22.83 8.92 -1.02
C GLY A 70 -24.27 8.43 -0.87
N ILE A 71 -24.46 7.32 -0.15
CA ILE A 71 -25.80 6.81 0.18
C ILE A 71 -26.53 7.79 1.10
N ALA A 72 -25.84 8.34 2.10
CA ALA A 72 -26.43 9.27 3.06
C ALA A 72 -26.87 10.61 2.43
N ILE A 73 -26.22 11.08 1.36
CA ILE A 73 -26.63 12.30 0.64
C ILE A 73 -28.06 12.14 0.11
N LEU A 74 -28.37 11.01 -0.52
CA LEU A 74 -29.70 10.76 -1.10
C LEU A 74 -30.77 10.75 0.01
N ASP A 75 -30.54 9.99 1.07
CA ASP A 75 -31.47 9.86 2.20
C ASP A 75 -31.72 11.21 2.91
N ARG A 76 -30.66 11.98 3.18
CA ARG A 76 -30.74 13.26 3.89
C ARG A 76 -31.34 14.37 3.02
N PHE A 77 -31.14 14.31 1.71
CA PHE A 77 -31.76 15.23 0.76
C PHE A 77 -33.29 15.08 0.76
N PHE A 78 -33.80 13.84 0.71
CA PHE A 78 -35.25 13.60 0.81
C PHE A 78 -35.82 13.89 2.21
N SER A 79 -35.01 13.74 3.25
CA SER A 79 -35.38 14.06 4.63
C SER A 79 -35.32 15.56 5.00
N PHE A 80 -35.03 16.45 4.03
CA PHE A 80 -34.82 17.91 4.22
C PHE A 80 -33.77 18.28 5.28
N ASN A 81 -32.86 17.37 5.62
CA ASN A 81 -31.79 17.61 6.59
C ASN A 81 -30.57 18.22 5.87
N VAL A 82 -30.64 19.52 5.59
CA VAL A 82 -29.60 20.25 4.85
C VAL A 82 -28.25 20.18 5.54
N ALA A 83 -28.21 20.28 6.87
CA ALA A 83 -26.96 20.21 7.64
C ALA A 83 -26.29 18.82 7.51
N GLY A 84 -27.05 17.75 7.65
CA GLY A 84 -26.55 16.39 7.46
C GLY A 84 -26.15 16.09 6.02
N ALA A 85 -26.85 16.66 5.04
CA ALA A 85 -26.50 16.55 3.63
C ALA A 85 -25.18 17.27 3.32
N LEU A 86 -24.94 18.46 3.90
CA LEU A 86 -23.67 19.15 3.80
C LEU A 86 -22.53 18.33 4.41
N ILE A 87 -22.71 17.78 5.61
CA ILE A 87 -21.71 16.90 6.26
C ILE A 87 -21.40 15.69 5.36
N ALA A 88 -22.41 15.10 4.74
CA ALA A 88 -22.22 13.98 3.81
C ALA A 88 -21.42 14.38 2.56
N ILE A 89 -21.70 15.55 1.98
CA ILE A 89 -20.93 16.10 0.86
C ILE A 89 -19.46 16.27 1.25
N TYR A 90 -19.19 16.89 2.40
CA TYR A 90 -17.82 17.01 2.91
C TYR A 90 -17.18 15.63 3.13
N GLY A 91 -17.92 14.67 3.67
CA GLY A 91 -17.46 13.29 3.86
C GLY A 91 -17.05 12.61 2.54
N VAL A 92 -17.82 12.80 1.47
CA VAL A 92 -17.44 12.32 0.13
C VAL A 92 -16.19 13.02 -0.37
N CYS A 93 -16.11 14.35 -0.28
CA CYS A 93 -14.94 15.11 -0.72
C CYS A 93 -13.66 14.68 0.02
N PHE A 94 -13.71 14.57 1.34
CA PHE A 94 -12.58 14.10 2.14
C PHE A 94 -12.26 12.64 1.85
N GLY A 95 -13.26 11.77 1.69
CA GLY A 95 -13.04 10.37 1.31
C GLY A 95 -12.31 10.24 -0.03
N VAL A 96 -12.66 11.07 -1.02
CA VAL A 96 -11.95 11.14 -2.32
C VAL A 96 -10.51 11.61 -2.13
N ILE A 97 -10.28 12.68 -1.36
CA ILE A 97 -8.93 13.19 -1.06
C ILE A 97 -8.07 12.12 -0.40
N ILE A 98 -8.59 11.43 0.62
CA ILE A 98 -7.89 10.37 1.35
C ILE A 98 -7.54 9.22 0.41
N THR A 99 -8.50 8.80 -0.44
CA THR A 99 -8.30 7.74 -1.42
C THR A 99 -7.22 8.11 -2.45
N ILE A 100 -7.15 9.37 -2.87
CA ILE A 100 -6.11 9.88 -3.78
C ILE A 100 -4.72 9.89 -3.11
N ILE A 101 -4.64 10.39 -1.88
CA ILE A 101 -3.38 10.53 -1.13
C ILE A 101 -2.79 9.14 -0.83
N GLU A 102 -3.63 8.20 -0.40
CA GLU A 102 -3.19 6.89 0.07
C GLU A 102 -3.14 5.85 -1.06
N GLY A 103 -3.88 6.08 -2.14
CA GLY A 103 -3.90 5.27 -3.35
C GLY A 103 -2.72 5.53 -4.29
N GLY A 104 -1.50 5.64 -3.75
CA GLY A 104 -0.26 5.87 -4.52
C GLY A 104 -0.13 5.02 -5.79
N TRP A 105 -0.58 3.77 -5.71
CA TRP A 105 -0.58 2.79 -6.81
C TRP A 105 -1.76 2.90 -7.79
N ALA A 106 -2.84 3.60 -7.41
CA ALA A 106 -4.10 3.65 -8.16
C ALA A 106 -4.42 5.05 -8.73
N CYS A 107 -3.74 6.11 -8.28
CA CYS A 107 -4.09 7.49 -8.58
C CYS A 107 -2.98 8.23 -9.34
N PRO A 108 -3.30 9.09 -10.34
CA PRO A 108 -2.29 9.86 -11.08
C PRO A 108 -1.51 10.83 -10.19
N THR A 109 -0.18 10.80 -10.33
CA THR A 109 0.80 11.61 -9.57
C THR A 109 0.54 13.12 -9.66
N ARG A 110 -0.03 13.62 -10.76
CA ARG A 110 -0.37 15.06 -10.91
C ARG A 110 -1.32 15.56 -9.83
N LEU A 111 -2.32 14.76 -9.46
CA LEU A 111 -3.34 15.16 -8.49
C LEU A 111 -2.79 15.09 -7.06
N GLN A 112 -1.98 14.06 -6.78
CA GLN A 112 -1.27 13.94 -5.51
C GLN A 112 -0.31 15.12 -5.29
N ASN A 113 0.45 15.50 -6.32
CA ASN A 113 1.38 16.63 -6.24
C ASN A 113 0.65 17.96 -6.03
N GLY A 114 -0.52 18.15 -6.66
CA GLY A 114 -1.36 19.32 -6.41
C GLY A 114 -1.84 19.40 -4.95
N ILE A 115 -2.39 18.30 -4.42
CA ILE A 115 -2.87 18.24 -3.04
C ILE A 115 -1.73 18.49 -2.05
N ARG A 116 -0.56 17.86 -2.25
CA ARG A 116 0.62 18.07 -1.39
C ARG A 116 1.12 19.51 -1.43
N HIS A 117 1.13 20.13 -2.62
CA HIS A 117 1.52 21.53 -2.77
C HIS A 117 0.68 22.48 -1.92
N TYR A 118 -0.64 22.30 -1.91
CA TYR A 118 -1.54 23.14 -1.11
C TYR A 118 -1.63 22.72 0.36
N ALA A 119 -1.49 21.43 0.67
CA ALA A 119 -1.64 20.87 2.00
C ALA A 119 -0.36 20.17 2.47
N LYS A 120 0.70 20.97 2.66
CA LYS A 120 2.02 20.47 3.10
C LYS A 120 1.98 19.66 4.40
N PHE A 121 1.03 19.93 5.29
CA PHE A 121 0.92 19.15 6.53
C PHE A 121 0.52 17.68 6.28
N LEU A 122 -0.11 17.36 5.13
CA LEU A 122 -0.46 15.99 4.73
C LEU A 122 0.74 15.19 4.20
N GLU A 123 1.91 15.82 4.07
CA GLU A 123 3.17 15.12 3.81
C GLU A 123 3.54 14.27 5.02
N PHE A 124 3.38 14.84 6.22
CA PHE A 124 3.69 14.15 7.46
C PHE A 124 2.66 13.07 7.80
N THR A 125 3.15 11.92 8.27
CA THR A 125 2.30 10.81 8.75
C THR A 125 1.36 11.23 9.88
N TRP A 126 1.81 12.12 10.77
CA TRP A 126 0.98 12.64 11.86
C TRP A 126 -0.09 13.61 11.36
N GLY A 127 0.19 14.41 10.32
CA GLY A 127 -0.78 15.33 9.74
C GLY A 127 -1.90 14.60 8.99
N ARG A 128 -1.55 13.54 8.25
CA ARG A 128 -2.53 12.60 7.68
C ARG A 128 -3.37 11.91 8.75
N GLY A 129 -2.72 11.44 9.82
CA GLY A 129 -3.42 10.85 10.96
C GLY A 129 -4.43 11.79 11.62
N MET A 130 -4.07 13.06 11.77
CA MET A 130 -4.99 14.10 12.27
C MET A 130 -6.16 14.33 11.33
N LEU A 131 -5.95 14.33 10.00
CA LEU A 131 -7.03 14.41 9.02
C LEU A 131 -8.00 13.23 9.18
N TYR A 132 -7.49 12.00 9.29
CA TYR A 132 -8.33 10.80 9.44
C TYR A 132 -9.15 10.83 10.73
N PHE A 133 -8.53 11.26 11.83
CA PHE A 133 -9.22 11.41 13.11
C PHE A 133 -10.32 12.48 13.03
N PHE A 134 -10.01 13.64 12.45
CA PHE A 134 -10.96 14.73 12.29
C PHE A 134 -12.16 14.32 11.41
N VAL A 135 -11.91 13.78 10.22
CA VAL A 135 -13.00 13.38 9.31
C VAL A 135 -13.78 12.18 9.88
N GLY A 136 -13.10 11.24 10.54
CA GLY A 136 -13.74 10.11 11.22
C GLY A 136 -14.67 10.56 12.35
N SER A 137 -14.26 11.52 13.17
CA SER A 137 -15.10 12.08 14.23
C SER A 137 -16.27 12.90 13.68
N LEU A 138 -16.08 13.65 12.59
CA LEU A 138 -17.15 14.35 11.89
C LEU A 138 -18.21 13.38 11.36
N GLN A 139 -17.79 12.27 10.77
CA GLN A 139 -18.73 11.25 10.28
C GLN A 139 -19.47 10.55 11.44
N ALA A 140 -18.77 10.19 12.50
CA ALA A 140 -19.33 9.54 13.69
C ALA A 140 -20.33 10.44 14.46
N SER A 141 -20.36 11.75 14.20
CA SER A 141 -21.35 12.66 14.79
C SER A 141 -22.79 12.38 14.34
N ASN A 142 -23.00 11.63 13.25
CA ASN A 142 -24.33 11.27 12.77
C ASN A 142 -24.89 10.07 13.55
N TRP A 143 -26.21 9.99 13.75
CA TRP A 143 -26.87 8.94 14.54
C TRP A 143 -27.00 7.57 13.85
N ASN A 144 -26.29 7.35 12.73
CA ASN A 144 -26.35 6.10 11.99
C ASN A 144 -25.26 5.14 12.42
N ILE A 145 -25.60 3.86 12.59
CA ILE A 145 -24.62 2.84 12.99
C ILE A 145 -23.50 2.65 11.95
N LEU A 146 -23.82 2.80 10.67
CA LEU A 146 -22.83 2.69 9.59
C LEU A 146 -21.84 3.87 9.61
N ASP A 147 -22.32 5.07 9.95
CA ASP A 147 -21.47 6.25 10.13
C ASP A 147 -20.58 6.13 11.38
N TRP A 148 -21.09 5.53 12.46
CA TRP A 148 -20.29 5.22 13.64
C TRP A 148 -19.23 4.16 13.38
N ALA A 149 -19.56 3.14 12.59
CA ALA A 149 -18.62 2.07 12.25
C ALA A 149 -17.47 2.60 11.36
N VAL A 150 -17.80 3.30 10.26
CA VAL A 150 -16.80 3.86 9.34
C VAL A 150 -16.03 5.00 10.02
N GLY A 151 -16.71 5.91 10.71
CA GLY A 151 -16.09 7.01 11.44
C GLY A 151 -15.18 6.52 12.58
N GLY A 152 -15.65 5.52 13.35
CA GLY A 152 -14.87 4.86 14.40
C GLY A 152 -13.60 4.19 13.88
N PHE A 153 -13.72 3.46 12.76
CA PHE A 153 -12.56 2.88 12.08
C PHE A 153 -11.56 3.95 11.65
N MET A 154 -12.03 5.05 11.06
CA MET A 154 -11.17 6.16 10.64
C MET A 154 -10.49 6.88 11.80
N MET A 155 -11.18 7.04 12.94
CA MET A 155 -10.57 7.57 14.17
C MET A 155 -9.46 6.66 14.68
N PHE A 156 -9.68 5.34 14.67
CA PHE A 156 -8.65 4.37 15.04
C PHE A 156 -7.43 4.44 14.12
N VAL A 157 -7.65 4.42 12.80
CA VAL A 157 -6.56 4.56 11.82
C VAL A 157 -5.82 5.89 12.02
N GLY A 158 -6.53 7.00 12.22
CA GLY A 158 -5.94 8.31 12.49
C GLY A 158 -5.07 8.31 13.74
N PHE A 159 -5.57 7.75 14.85
CA PHE A 159 -4.81 7.64 16.10
C PHE A 159 -3.54 6.79 15.93
N THR A 160 -3.64 5.65 15.24
CA THR A 160 -2.46 4.80 14.98
C THR A 160 -1.42 5.51 14.12
N ALA A 161 -1.83 6.26 13.08
CA ALA A 161 -0.93 7.03 12.23
C ALA A 161 -0.21 8.14 13.01
N VAL A 162 -0.92 8.89 13.86
CA VAL A 162 -0.30 9.89 14.74
C VAL A 162 0.70 9.26 15.69
N SER A 163 0.32 8.13 16.32
CA SER A 163 1.18 7.43 17.28
C SER A 163 2.46 6.91 16.61
N VAL A 164 2.35 6.27 15.45
CA VAL A 164 3.50 5.77 14.68
C VAL A 164 4.38 6.94 14.24
N GLY A 165 3.79 8.02 13.72
CA GLY A 165 4.55 9.21 13.31
C GLY A 165 5.34 9.83 14.47
N ALA A 166 4.73 9.96 15.64
CA ALA A 166 5.39 10.52 16.83
C ALA A 166 6.51 9.61 17.35
N ILE A 167 6.26 8.30 17.49
CA ILE A 167 7.27 7.33 17.94
C ILE A 167 8.46 7.32 16.98
N THR A 168 8.18 7.30 15.68
CA THR A 168 9.19 7.32 14.62
C THR A 168 10.05 8.57 14.69
N ALA A 169 9.43 9.75 14.79
CA ALA A 169 10.15 11.02 14.90
C ALA A 169 11.09 11.04 16.11
N ILE A 170 10.67 10.48 17.25
CA ILE A 170 11.52 10.39 18.45
C ILE A 170 12.70 9.45 18.23
N LYS A 171 12.48 8.25 17.66
CA LYS A 171 13.55 7.27 17.37
C LYS A 171 14.57 7.84 16.39
N MET A 172 14.08 8.40 15.29
CA MET A 172 14.89 9.01 14.25
C MET A 172 15.69 10.20 14.81
N ARG A 173 15.06 11.10 15.58
CA ARG A 173 15.79 12.23 16.21
C ARG A 173 16.92 11.77 17.14
N ARG A 174 16.73 10.68 17.89
CA ARG A 174 17.79 10.11 18.73
C ARG A 174 18.96 9.58 17.90
N LEU A 175 18.67 8.93 16.79
CA LEU A 175 19.71 8.46 15.87
C LEU A 175 20.49 9.63 15.26
N ARG A 176 19.78 10.68 14.81
CA ARG A 176 20.43 11.89 14.27
C ARG A 176 21.38 12.53 15.29
N LEU A 177 20.98 12.60 16.56
CA LEU A 177 21.81 13.13 17.64
C LEU A 177 23.00 12.24 18.00
N SER A 178 22.94 10.93 17.71
CA SER A 178 24.06 10.02 17.95
C SER A 178 25.17 10.16 16.90
N ILE A 179 24.85 10.68 15.71
CA ILE A 179 25.81 10.91 14.63
C ILE A 179 26.29 12.36 14.72
N SER A 180 27.53 12.55 15.15
CA SER A 180 28.05 13.89 15.46
C SER A 180 28.82 14.54 14.30
N THR A 181 29.25 13.76 13.30
CA THR A 181 30.09 14.24 12.19
C THR A 181 29.48 13.93 10.83
N GLU A 182 29.73 14.81 9.85
CA GLU A 182 29.30 14.61 8.46
C GLU A 182 29.96 13.37 7.83
N GLU A 183 31.22 13.08 8.16
CA GLU A 183 31.93 11.90 7.68
C GLU A 183 31.27 10.60 8.15
N GLU A 184 30.83 10.55 9.40
CA GLU A 184 30.15 9.39 9.97
C GLU A 184 28.76 9.20 9.35
N LEU A 185 28.03 10.30 9.12
CA LEU A 185 26.76 10.25 8.38
C LEU A 185 26.96 9.73 6.96
N LYS A 186 27.98 10.21 6.25
CA LYS A 186 28.32 9.78 4.89
C LYS A 186 28.76 8.31 4.84
N LYS A 187 29.48 7.85 5.86
CA LYS A 187 29.84 6.44 6.00
C LYS A 187 28.61 5.56 6.23
N GLN A 188 27.69 5.99 7.08
CA GLN A 188 26.43 5.28 7.31
C GLN A 188 25.56 5.23 6.05
N TRP A 189 25.50 6.33 5.29
CA TRP A 189 24.85 6.38 3.99
C TRP A 189 25.43 5.34 3.02
N GLN A 190 26.76 5.32 2.86
CA GLN A 190 27.44 4.36 1.98
C GLN A 190 27.27 2.90 2.42
N MET A 191 27.03 2.65 3.71
CA MET A 191 26.72 1.31 4.21
C MET A 191 25.25 0.92 3.99
N ALA A 192 24.36 1.91 3.87
CA ALA A 192 22.93 1.72 3.65
C ALA A 192 22.59 1.51 2.17
N ASP A 193 23.27 2.22 1.27
CA ASP A 193 23.15 2.10 -0.18
C ASP A 193 23.83 0.80 -0.64
N VAL A 194 23.05 -0.28 -0.71
CA VAL A 194 23.57 -1.63 -0.99
C VAL A 194 23.75 -1.83 -2.48
N ASP A 195 22.87 -1.25 -3.29
CA ASP A 195 22.92 -1.37 -4.74
C ASP A 195 23.83 -0.33 -5.42
N GLY A 196 24.27 0.69 -4.68
CA GLY A 196 25.19 1.73 -5.13
C GLY A 196 24.56 2.70 -6.12
N ASN A 197 23.23 2.82 -6.13
CA ASN A 197 22.50 3.67 -7.07
C ASN A 197 22.52 5.16 -6.68
N GLY A 198 23.03 5.50 -5.49
CA GLY A 198 23.13 6.86 -4.98
C GLY A 198 21.85 7.42 -4.36
N THR A 199 20.86 6.56 -4.13
CA THR A 199 19.57 6.85 -3.48
C THR A 199 19.20 5.71 -2.54
N LEU A 200 18.45 5.99 -1.46
CA LEU A 200 17.96 4.93 -0.58
C LEU A 200 16.49 4.64 -0.85
N ASP A 201 16.18 3.35 -1.04
CA ASP A 201 14.81 2.87 -1.03
C ASP A 201 14.30 2.55 0.40
N ILE A 202 13.02 2.21 0.54
CA ILE A 202 12.42 1.85 1.83
C ILE A 202 13.11 0.63 2.48
N LYS A 203 13.63 -0.32 1.69
CA LYS A 203 14.28 -1.54 2.19
C LYS A 203 15.68 -1.22 2.70
N GLU A 204 16.43 -0.41 1.98
CA GLU A 204 17.75 0.08 2.35
C GLU A 204 17.68 0.96 3.59
N LEU A 205 16.65 1.81 3.71
CA LEU A 205 16.40 2.55 4.94
C LEU A 205 16.08 1.62 6.13
N SER A 206 15.40 0.49 5.89
CA SER A 206 15.19 -0.54 6.94
C SER A 206 16.51 -1.18 7.38
N ILE A 207 17.42 -1.44 6.44
CA ILE A 207 18.75 -2.00 6.73
C ILE A 207 19.57 -0.97 7.51
N PHE A 208 19.57 0.29 7.09
CA PHE A 208 20.19 1.40 7.81
C PHE A 208 19.71 1.49 9.26
N ALA A 209 18.38 1.53 9.48
CA ALA A 209 17.81 1.60 10.82
C ALA A 209 18.25 0.41 11.69
N SER A 210 18.32 -0.79 11.10
CA SER A 210 18.76 -2.01 11.79
C SER A 210 20.26 -1.95 12.14
N ASN A 211 21.10 -1.52 11.21
CA ASN A 211 22.55 -1.35 11.41
C ASN A 211 22.87 -0.28 12.46
N ALA A 212 22.02 0.75 12.54
CA ALA A 212 22.08 1.78 13.57
C ALA A 212 21.58 1.31 14.95
N GLY A 213 21.15 0.06 15.09
CA GLY A 213 20.64 -0.51 16.35
C GLY A 213 19.21 -0.07 16.70
N LEU A 214 18.47 0.54 15.76
CA LEU A 214 17.07 0.87 15.94
C LEU A 214 16.18 -0.30 15.50
N ASN A 215 15.48 -0.90 16.46
CA ASN A 215 14.38 -1.81 16.14
C ASN A 215 13.14 -0.99 15.75
N MET A 216 12.92 -0.88 14.44
CA MET A 216 11.76 -0.19 13.85
C MET A 216 10.83 -1.18 13.16
N THR A 217 9.53 -0.99 13.36
CA THR A 217 8.52 -1.74 12.62
C THR A 217 8.41 -1.22 11.18
N ARG A 218 7.84 -2.01 10.27
CA ARG A 218 7.64 -1.61 8.86
C ARG A 218 6.88 -0.28 8.71
N ASN A 219 5.89 -0.05 9.58
CA ASN A 219 5.13 1.21 9.58
C ASN A 219 5.94 2.40 10.08
N GLU A 220 6.84 2.18 11.04
CA GLU A 220 7.76 3.22 11.50
C GLU A 220 8.83 3.53 10.45
N ILE A 221 9.34 2.53 9.73
CA ILE A 221 10.28 2.74 8.61
C ILE A 221 9.61 3.53 7.49
N ALA A 222 8.38 3.16 7.10
CA ALA A 222 7.63 3.92 6.12
C ALA A 222 7.35 5.37 6.57
N ALA A 223 7.05 5.58 7.85
CA ALA A 223 6.88 6.92 8.40
C ALA A 223 8.19 7.72 8.47
N ALA A 224 9.33 7.04 8.66
CA ALA A 224 10.65 7.67 8.64
C ALA A 224 11.01 8.07 7.21
N PHE A 225 10.78 7.17 6.26
CA PHE A 225 10.95 7.41 4.84
C PHE A 225 10.14 8.63 4.40
N ASP A 226 8.84 8.68 4.73
CA ASP A 226 7.96 9.83 4.42
C ASP A 226 8.42 11.15 5.05
N ALA A 227 9.19 11.10 6.13
CA ALA A 227 9.73 12.28 6.78
C ALA A 227 11.07 12.74 6.15
N MET A 228 11.78 11.85 5.46
CA MET A 228 13.05 12.11 4.79
C MET A 228 12.86 12.48 3.32
N ASP A 229 12.00 11.76 2.60
CA ASP A 229 11.66 12.01 1.20
C ASP A 229 10.87 13.32 1.08
N ARG A 230 11.56 14.40 0.71
CA ARG A 230 10.99 15.76 0.59
C ARG A 230 10.54 16.05 -0.84
N ASN A 231 11.13 15.40 -1.82
CA ASN A 231 10.85 15.60 -3.23
C ASN A 231 9.77 14.65 -3.78
N PHE A 232 9.40 13.62 -3.02
CA PHE A 232 8.39 12.59 -3.31
C PHE A 232 8.68 11.79 -4.58
N ASP A 233 9.95 11.51 -4.86
CA ASP A 233 10.36 10.62 -5.95
C ASP A 233 10.38 9.13 -5.53
N GLU A 234 9.87 8.82 -4.33
CA GLU A 234 9.91 7.50 -3.68
C GLU A 234 11.33 6.99 -3.48
N LYS A 235 12.30 7.90 -3.42
CA LYS A 235 13.69 7.63 -3.08
C LYS A 235 14.16 8.73 -2.13
N VAL A 236 15.12 8.39 -1.29
CA VAL A 236 15.80 9.41 -0.47
C VAL A 236 17.14 9.68 -1.14
N GLN A 237 17.43 10.94 -1.43
CA GLN A 237 18.73 11.39 -1.92
C GLN A 237 19.66 11.74 -0.74
N PHE A 238 20.98 11.81 -0.98
CA PHE A 238 21.94 12.11 0.09
C PHE A 238 21.66 13.47 0.74
N GLU A 239 21.28 14.47 -0.05
CA GLU A 239 20.89 15.80 0.42
C GLU A 239 19.68 15.73 1.36
N GLU A 240 18.69 14.90 1.04
CA GLU A 240 17.50 14.71 1.86
C GLU A 240 17.81 13.99 3.18
N PHE A 241 18.65 12.97 3.11
CA PHE A 241 19.16 12.26 4.29
C PHE A 241 20.04 13.14 5.17
N TYR A 242 20.81 14.04 4.58
CA TYR A 242 21.63 15.02 5.29
C TYR A 242 20.78 16.10 5.97
N LEU A 243 19.68 16.53 5.34
CA LEU A 243 18.81 17.60 5.85
C LEU A 243 17.80 17.13 6.90
N TRP A 244 17.62 15.82 7.03
CA TRP A 244 16.76 15.20 8.02
C TRP A 244 17.33 15.35 9.46
#